data_AF-A0A1B0C8N2-F1
#
_entry.id   AF-A0A1B0C8N2-F1
#
_cell.length_a   1.000
_cell.length_b   1.000
_cell.length_c   1.000
_cell.angle_alpha   90.00
_cell.angle_beta   90.00
_cell.angle_gamma   90.00
#
_symmetry.space_group_name_H-M   'P 1'
#
loop_
_entity.id
_entity.type
_entity.pdbx_description
1 polymer ?
#
loop_
_entity_poly.entity_id
_entity_poly.type
_entity_poly.pdbx_seq_one_letter_code
_entity_poly.pdbx_strand_id
1 'polypeptide(L)'
;MKVLAVFIALVVATAQAQFSQEIEEFHRMFDEYHEEVDYWLRDQRLLVSDSIRQANRVALEQVWNDVTAVRLITVSAEQAIDNHAAEVGENPCIAQIRTRLADLEEEAGVSISSCSRNLHRDFQHALDYGFFIHINYAQRMSHFLQLLVLYTLGHYNAVTNQDYIRFELQENWDHRENIRDEYYINYYRDMLEVGKTTGNINMENCLLIVANLYNIDVNQLRDDLSHC
;
A
#
# COMPACT_ATOMS: atom_id res chain seq x y z
N MET A 1 37.21 -48.01 40.23
CA MET A 1 37.48 -46.74 39.52
C MET A 1 37.26 -46.80 38.01
N LYS A 2 37.66 -47.86 37.26
CA LYS A 2 37.41 -47.93 35.80
C LYS A 2 35.93 -48.05 35.40
N VAL A 3 35.11 -48.79 36.15
CA VAL A 3 33.66 -48.96 35.86
C VAL A 3 32.89 -47.65 36.09
N LEU A 4 33.21 -46.89 37.15
CA LEU A 4 32.57 -45.61 37.45
C LEU A 4 32.86 -44.54 36.36
N ALA A 5 34.09 -44.51 35.84
CA ALA A 5 34.47 -43.62 34.75
C ALA A 5 33.76 -43.96 33.42
N VAL A 6 33.51 -45.25 33.15
CA VAL A 6 32.75 -45.70 31.98
C VAL A 6 31.27 -45.32 32.10
N PHE A 7 30.66 -45.46 33.28
CA PHE A 7 29.27 -45.02 33.49
C PHE A 7 29.11 -43.50 33.42
N ILE A 8 30.04 -42.73 33.99
CA ILE A 8 30.02 -41.26 33.87
C ILE A 8 30.23 -40.85 32.40
N ALA A 9 31.16 -41.47 31.68
CA ALA A 9 31.37 -41.20 30.26
C ALA A 9 30.16 -41.58 29.38
N LEU A 10 29.49 -42.70 29.67
CA LEU A 10 28.25 -43.10 28.97
C LEU A 10 27.10 -42.14 29.24
N VAL A 11 26.89 -41.74 30.50
CA VAL A 11 25.81 -40.80 30.89
C VAL A 11 26.06 -39.41 30.29
N VAL A 12 27.30 -38.94 30.30
CA VAL A 12 27.69 -37.66 29.67
C VAL A 12 27.54 -37.74 28.16
N ALA A 13 27.94 -38.84 27.52
CA ALA A 13 27.75 -39.03 26.08
C ALA A 13 26.28 -39.10 25.67
N THR A 14 25.42 -39.76 26.46
CA THR A 14 23.96 -39.80 26.19
C THR A 14 23.29 -38.45 26.41
N ALA A 15 23.68 -37.70 27.45
CA ALA A 15 23.16 -36.36 27.69
C ALA A 15 23.59 -35.35 26.62
N GLN A 16 24.84 -35.46 26.14
CA GLN A 16 25.34 -34.66 25.01
C GLN A 16 24.64 -35.02 23.70
N ALA A 17 24.38 -36.30 23.44
CA ALA A 17 23.64 -36.74 22.26
C ALA A 17 22.18 -36.23 22.28
N GLN A 18 21.53 -36.25 23.45
CA GLN A 18 20.19 -35.71 23.62
C GLN A 18 20.16 -34.19 23.41
N PHE A 19 21.07 -33.44 24.02
CA PHE A 19 21.16 -31.98 23.82
C PHE A 19 21.41 -31.61 22.36
N SER A 20 22.25 -32.38 21.65
CA SER A 20 22.48 -32.18 20.21
C SER A 20 21.20 -32.33 19.40
N GLN A 21 20.38 -33.36 19.69
CA GLN A 21 19.09 -33.56 19.02
C GLN A 21 18.10 -32.43 19.32
N GLU A 22 18.05 -31.95 20.57
CA GLU A 22 17.20 -30.83 20.97
C GLU A 22 17.58 -29.54 20.23
N ILE A 23 18.88 -29.26 20.05
CA ILE A 23 19.35 -28.11 19.27
C ILE A 23 19.04 -28.27 17.77
N GLU A 24 19.18 -29.47 17.20
CA GLU A 24 18.81 -29.75 15.81
C GLU A 24 17.31 -29.57 15.57
N GLU A 25 16.46 -30.06 16.48
CA GLU A 25 15.01 -29.87 16.41
C GLU A 25 14.63 -28.40 16.54
N PHE A 26 15.24 -27.69 17.50
CA PHE A 26 15.04 -26.25 17.66
C PHE A 26 15.42 -25.49 16.39
N HIS A 27 16.57 -25.79 15.78
CA HIS A 27 17.03 -25.18 14.54
C HIS A 27 16.01 -25.39 13.40
N ARG A 28 15.50 -26.61 13.23
CA ARG A 28 14.48 -26.89 12.21
C ARG A 28 13.21 -26.07 12.43
N MET A 29 12.64 -26.09 13.64
CA MET A 29 11.42 -25.32 13.95
C MET A 29 11.63 -23.81 13.75
N PHE A 30 12.83 -23.34 14.08
CA PHE A 30 13.20 -21.95 13.94
C PHE A 30 13.33 -21.53 12.48
N ASP A 31 13.98 -22.34 11.65
CA ASP A 31 14.07 -22.10 10.20
C ASP A 31 12.70 -22.12 9.55
N GLU A 32 11.87 -23.11 9.86
CA GLU A 32 10.48 -23.21 9.38
C GLU A 32 9.69 -21.95 9.74
N TYR A 33 9.80 -21.46 10.98
CA TYR A 33 9.13 -20.22 11.40
C TYR A 33 9.61 -18.99 10.63
N HIS A 34 10.92 -18.85 10.36
CA HIS A 34 11.44 -17.70 9.61
C HIS A 34 11.00 -17.74 8.16
N GLU A 35 11.01 -18.93 7.55
CA GLU A 35 10.49 -19.14 6.21
C GLU A 35 8.99 -18.77 6.13
N GLU A 36 8.18 -19.19 7.11
CA GLU A 36 6.78 -18.78 7.20
C GLU A 36 6.60 -17.26 7.31
N VAL A 37 7.41 -16.59 8.15
CA VAL A 37 7.35 -15.13 8.31
C VAL A 37 7.73 -14.43 7.01
N ASP A 38 8.76 -14.89 6.31
CA ASP A 38 9.18 -14.31 5.04
C ASP A 38 8.11 -14.48 3.94
N TYR A 39 7.48 -15.66 3.84
CA TYR A 39 6.35 -15.86 2.94
C TYR A 39 5.17 -14.97 3.31
N TRP A 40 4.82 -14.89 4.59
CA TRP A 40 3.75 -14.04 5.05
C TRP A 40 4.00 -12.55 4.73
N LEU A 41 5.21 -12.03 5.01
CA LEU A 41 5.59 -10.65 4.67
C LEU A 41 5.52 -10.40 3.16
N ARG A 42 5.93 -11.38 2.35
CA ARG A 42 5.82 -11.31 0.89
C ARG A 42 4.35 -11.22 0.45
N ASP A 43 3.50 -12.08 1.00
CA ASP A 43 2.08 -12.09 0.67
C ASP A 43 1.39 -10.79 1.07
N GLN A 44 1.69 -10.24 2.26
CA GLN A 44 1.15 -8.94 2.67
C GLN A 44 1.56 -7.81 1.71
N ARG A 45 2.82 -7.79 1.27
CA ARG A 45 3.31 -6.80 0.29
C ARG A 45 2.60 -6.95 -1.07
N LEU A 46 2.40 -8.19 -1.53
CA LEU A 46 1.70 -8.48 -2.77
C LEU A 46 0.23 -8.04 -2.72
N LEU A 47 -0.49 -8.38 -1.64
CA LEU A 47 -1.89 -8.01 -1.45
C LEU A 47 -2.10 -6.49 -1.48
N VAL A 48 -1.24 -5.74 -0.79
CA VAL A 48 -1.28 -4.26 -0.81
C VAL A 48 -0.97 -3.71 -2.20
N SER A 49 0.05 -4.25 -2.88
CA SER A 49 0.40 -3.85 -4.24
C SER A 49 -0.77 -4.07 -5.22
N ASP A 50 -1.44 -5.21 -5.12
CA ASP A 50 -2.60 -5.54 -5.94
C ASP A 50 -3.80 -4.62 -5.65
N SER A 51 -4.04 -4.26 -4.39
CA SER A 51 -5.09 -3.30 -4.01
C SER A 51 -4.83 -1.91 -4.58
N ILE A 52 -3.58 -1.41 -4.49
CA ILE A 52 -3.18 -0.13 -5.10
C ILE A 52 -3.33 -0.18 -6.62
N ARG A 53 -2.91 -1.27 -7.27
CA ARG A 53 -3.05 -1.43 -8.72
C ARG A 53 -4.52 -1.38 -9.14
N GLN A 54 -5.40 -2.06 -8.40
CA GLN A 54 -6.84 -2.04 -8.67
C GLN A 54 -7.43 -0.64 -8.52
N ALA A 55 -7.07 0.08 -7.44
CA ALA A 55 -7.50 1.45 -7.21
C ALA A 55 -7.05 2.39 -8.34
N ASN A 56 -5.77 2.33 -8.72
CA ASN A 56 -5.22 3.13 -9.81
C ASN A 56 -5.95 2.87 -11.13
N ARG A 57 -6.28 1.60 -11.43
CA ARG A 57 -7.02 1.25 -12.64
C ARG A 57 -8.39 1.95 -12.69
N VAL A 58 -9.15 1.88 -11.59
CA VAL A 58 -10.48 2.51 -11.50
C VAL A 58 -10.38 4.03 -11.62
N ALA A 59 -9.43 4.64 -10.89
CA ALA A 59 -9.23 6.08 -10.90
C ALA A 59 -8.82 6.62 -12.29
N LEU A 60 -7.92 5.91 -12.98
CA LEU A 60 -7.50 6.27 -14.34
C LEU A 60 -8.65 6.18 -15.34
N GLU A 61 -9.49 5.15 -15.22
CA GLU A 61 -10.68 4.98 -16.05
C GLU A 61 -11.68 6.12 -15.83
N GLN A 62 -11.97 6.48 -14.58
CA GLN A 62 -12.84 7.60 -14.23
C GLN A 62 -12.32 8.93 -14.79
N VAL A 63 -11.05 9.27 -14.52
CA VAL A 63 -10.41 10.49 -15.05
C VAL A 63 -10.48 10.54 -16.56
N TRP A 64 -10.17 9.43 -17.22
CA TRP A 64 -10.20 9.37 -18.68
C TRP A 64 -11.61 9.60 -19.24
N ASN A 65 -12.63 9.02 -18.61
CA ASN A 65 -14.02 9.20 -19.00
C ASN A 65 -14.43 10.67 -18.88
N ASP A 66 -14.09 11.35 -17.79
CA ASP A 66 -14.46 12.76 -17.58
C ASP A 66 -13.66 13.73 -18.47
N VAL A 67 -12.37 13.46 -18.71
CA VAL A 67 -11.59 14.19 -19.71
C VAL A 67 -12.24 14.07 -21.09
N THR A 68 -12.67 12.87 -21.45
CA THR A 68 -13.36 12.62 -22.73
C THR A 68 -14.70 13.35 -22.78
N ALA A 69 -15.48 13.35 -21.70
CA ALA A 69 -16.76 14.04 -21.61
C ALA A 69 -16.59 15.57 -21.76
N VAL A 70 -15.63 16.17 -21.04
CA VAL A 70 -15.27 17.58 -21.19
C VAL A 70 -14.92 17.86 -22.64
N ARG A 71 -14.01 17.07 -23.24
CA ARG A 71 -13.57 17.29 -24.62
C ARG A 71 -14.72 17.21 -25.64
N LEU A 72 -15.65 16.29 -25.47
CA LEU A 72 -16.83 16.16 -26.34
C LEU A 72 -17.72 17.40 -26.25
N ILE A 73 -17.93 17.93 -25.05
CA ILE A 73 -18.69 19.17 -24.83
C ILE A 73 -17.95 20.36 -25.44
N THR A 74 -16.62 20.47 -25.24
CA THR A 74 -15.79 21.53 -25.83
C THR A 74 -15.93 21.55 -27.34
N VAL A 75 -15.70 20.42 -28.01
CA VAL A 75 -15.75 20.33 -29.49
C VAL A 75 -17.15 20.69 -30.01
N SER A 76 -18.20 20.27 -29.30
CA SER A 76 -19.56 20.65 -29.65
C SER A 76 -19.80 22.16 -29.50
N ALA A 77 -19.23 22.80 -28.50
CA ALA A 77 -19.30 24.25 -28.31
C ALA A 77 -18.46 25.03 -29.35
N GLU A 78 -17.23 24.57 -29.63
CA GLU A 78 -16.38 25.11 -30.70
C GLU A 78 -17.13 25.11 -32.04
N GLN A 79 -17.77 23.99 -32.38
CA GLN A 79 -18.54 23.88 -33.61
C GLN A 79 -19.77 24.80 -33.64
N ALA A 80 -20.43 25.02 -32.50
CA ALA A 80 -21.53 25.98 -32.41
C ALA A 80 -21.04 27.43 -32.62
N ILE A 81 -19.89 27.78 -32.05
CA ILE A 81 -19.24 29.08 -32.24
C ILE A 81 -18.85 29.27 -33.71
N ASP A 82 -18.23 28.26 -34.33
CA ASP A 82 -17.83 28.28 -35.75
C ASP A 82 -19.03 28.48 -36.68
N ASN A 83 -20.12 27.75 -36.44
CA ASN A 83 -21.36 27.88 -37.22
C ASN A 83 -21.96 29.28 -37.08
N HIS A 84 -22.03 29.81 -35.87
CA HIS A 84 -22.55 31.15 -35.65
C HIS A 84 -21.68 32.22 -36.32
N ALA A 85 -20.35 32.13 -36.18
CA ALA A 85 -19.40 33.02 -36.85
C ALA A 85 -19.50 32.97 -38.37
N ALA A 86 -19.82 31.81 -38.96
CA ALA A 86 -20.06 31.68 -40.39
C ALA A 86 -21.36 32.39 -40.85
N GLU A 87 -22.35 32.51 -39.97
CA GLU A 87 -23.62 33.19 -40.24
C GLU A 87 -23.54 34.71 -40.07
N VAL A 88 -22.92 35.20 -38.99
CA VAL A 88 -22.90 36.64 -38.64
C VAL A 88 -21.57 37.34 -38.89
N GLY A 89 -20.51 36.58 -39.20
CA GLY A 89 -19.14 37.08 -39.32
C GLY A 89 -18.41 37.12 -37.98
N GLU A 90 -17.10 36.86 -38.00
CA GLU A 90 -16.25 36.93 -36.81
C GLU A 90 -16.23 38.35 -36.24
N ASN A 91 -16.46 38.49 -34.94
CA ASN A 91 -16.53 39.78 -34.25
C ASN A 91 -15.87 39.70 -32.85
N PRO A 92 -15.61 40.84 -32.17
CA PRO A 92 -14.95 40.82 -30.87
C PRO A 92 -15.70 40.04 -29.76
N CYS A 93 -17.03 39.93 -29.85
CA CYS A 93 -17.84 39.14 -28.92
C CYS A 93 -17.56 37.64 -29.09
N ILE A 94 -17.61 37.14 -30.33
CA ILE A 94 -17.30 35.75 -30.69
C ILE A 94 -15.86 35.38 -30.30
N ALA A 95 -14.89 36.25 -30.58
CA ALA A 95 -13.50 36.04 -30.20
C ALA A 95 -13.33 35.91 -28.67
N GLN A 96 -14.06 36.69 -27.88
CA GLN A 96 -14.05 36.57 -26.42
C GLN A 96 -14.68 35.25 -25.93
N ILE A 97 -15.78 34.81 -26.56
CA ILE A 97 -16.41 33.53 -26.24
C ILE A 97 -15.46 32.36 -26.49
N ARG A 98 -14.69 32.38 -27.60
CA ARG A 98 -13.67 31.36 -27.87
C ARG A 98 -12.61 31.29 -26.78
N THR A 99 -12.06 32.44 -26.38
CA THR A 99 -11.07 32.51 -25.30
C THR A 99 -11.66 31.94 -24.01
N ARG A 100 -12.88 32.35 -23.66
CA ARG A 100 -13.52 31.89 -22.43
C ARG A 100 -13.85 30.39 -22.45
N LEU A 101 -14.19 29.82 -23.60
CA LEU A 101 -14.34 28.37 -23.74
C LEU A 101 -13.02 27.63 -23.48
N ALA A 102 -11.90 28.15 -24.00
CA ALA A 102 -10.58 27.58 -23.75
C ALA A 102 -10.18 27.67 -22.27
N ASP A 103 -10.44 28.81 -21.62
CA ASP A 103 -10.18 28.99 -20.18
C ASP A 103 -10.98 27.99 -19.34
N LEU A 104 -12.26 27.78 -19.66
CA LEU A 104 -13.10 26.80 -18.96
C LEU A 104 -12.61 25.35 -19.18
N GLU A 105 -12.15 25.01 -20.38
CA GLU A 105 -11.59 23.68 -20.65
C GLU A 105 -10.32 23.45 -19.81
N GLU A 106 -9.45 24.46 -19.70
CA GLU A 106 -8.26 24.41 -18.85
C GLU A 106 -8.62 24.27 -17.35
N GLU A 107 -9.55 25.08 -16.85
CA GLU A 107 -10.03 25.04 -15.47
C GLU A 107 -10.65 23.68 -15.11
N ALA A 108 -11.42 23.08 -16.02
CA ALA A 108 -11.95 21.73 -15.87
C ALA A 108 -10.81 20.69 -15.78
N GLY A 109 -9.81 20.77 -16.66
CA GLY A 109 -8.63 19.90 -16.62
C GLY A 109 -7.83 20.00 -15.31
N VAL A 110 -7.65 21.22 -14.79
CA VAL A 110 -7.01 21.46 -13.48
C VAL A 110 -7.83 20.85 -12.36
N SER A 111 -9.16 20.97 -12.42
CA SER A 111 -10.07 20.45 -11.40
C SER A 111 -10.10 18.91 -11.38
N ILE A 112 -10.16 18.25 -12.55
CA ILE A 112 -10.02 16.80 -12.69
C ILE A 112 -8.69 16.32 -12.08
N SER A 113 -7.59 17.02 -12.38
CA SER A 113 -6.28 16.73 -11.81
C SER A 113 -6.27 16.87 -10.28
N SER A 114 -7.02 17.84 -9.74
CA SER A 114 -7.19 18.04 -8.30
C SER A 114 -7.94 16.89 -7.63
N CYS A 115 -9.01 16.40 -8.25
CA CYS A 115 -9.74 15.22 -7.76
C CYS A 115 -8.81 14.01 -7.62
N SER A 116 -7.94 13.77 -8.60
CA SER A 116 -6.96 12.67 -8.58
C SER A 116 -5.91 12.82 -7.47
N ARG A 117 -5.45 14.06 -7.20
CA ARG A 117 -4.51 14.32 -6.09
C ARG A 117 -5.13 14.05 -4.72
N ASN A 118 -6.42 14.34 -4.55
CA ASN A 118 -7.13 14.04 -3.31
C ASN A 118 -7.20 12.52 -3.07
N LEU A 119 -7.50 11.74 -4.11
CA LEU A 119 -7.44 10.28 -4.03
C LEU A 119 -6.06 9.78 -3.60
N HIS A 120 -4.99 10.30 -4.22
CA HIS A 120 -3.62 9.94 -3.86
C HIS A 120 -3.33 10.20 -2.37
N ARG A 121 -3.75 11.36 -1.85
CA ARG A 121 -3.56 11.73 -0.43
C ARG A 121 -4.30 10.75 0.49
N ASP A 122 -5.52 10.36 0.15
CA ASP A 122 -6.32 9.42 0.95
C ASP A 122 -5.65 8.04 1.04
N PHE A 123 -5.00 7.59 -0.04
CA PHE A 123 -4.17 6.37 -0.03
C PHE A 123 -2.87 6.51 0.75
N GLN A 124 -2.17 7.64 0.58
CA GLN A 124 -0.87 7.85 1.21
C GLN A 124 -0.97 7.75 2.74
N HIS A 125 -2.02 8.29 3.35
CA HIS A 125 -2.20 8.22 4.80
C HIS A 125 -2.30 6.79 5.33
N ALA A 126 -2.96 5.88 4.60
CA ALA A 126 -3.09 4.48 5.00
C ALA A 126 -1.79 3.68 4.79
N LEU A 127 -1.06 3.97 3.71
CA LEU A 127 0.12 3.21 3.28
C LEU A 127 1.41 3.61 4.02
N ASP A 128 1.67 4.92 4.11
CA ASP A 128 2.99 5.46 4.44
C ASP A 128 3.27 5.43 5.95
N TYR A 129 2.31 5.86 6.76
CA TYR A 129 2.50 5.99 8.21
C TYR A 129 2.28 4.71 9.02
N GLY A 130 1.64 3.71 8.44
CA GLY A 130 1.19 2.55 9.20
C GLY A 130 1.72 1.24 8.66
N PHE A 131 1.22 0.85 7.49
CA PHE A 131 1.49 -0.47 6.93
C PHE A 131 2.99 -0.75 6.74
N PHE A 132 3.73 0.15 6.08
CA PHE A 132 5.16 -0.08 5.82
C PHE A 132 6.02 -0.02 7.10
N ILE A 133 5.61 0.73 8.11
CA ILE A 133 6.29 0.75 9.41
C ILE A 133 6.22 -0.63 10.06
N HIS A 134 5.03 -1.21 10.14
CA HIS A 134 4.83 -2.49 10.80
C HIS A 134 5.41 -3.66 10.00
N ILE A 135 5.35 -3.63 8.65
CA ILE A 135 6.03 -4.63 7.80
C ILE A 135 7.55 -4.60 8.02
N ASN A 136 8.15 -3.40 8.11
CA ASN A 136 9.57 -3.27 8.36
C ASN A 136 9.94 -3.66 9.79
N TYR A 137 9.06 -3.37 10.77
CA TYR A 137 9.22 -3.82 12.15
C TYR A 137 9.24 -5.35 12.21
N ALA A 138 8.25 -6.03 11.62
CA ALA A 138 8.17 -7.49 11.60
C ALA A 138 9.40 -8.13 10.93
N GLN A 139 9.87 -7.59 9.80
CA GLN A 139 11.12 -8.04 9.16
C GLN A 139 12.33 -7.87 10.09
N ARG A 140 12.46 -6.72 10.77
CA ARG A 140 13.57 -6.44 11.69
C ARG A 140 13.53 -7.36 12.91
N MET A 141 12.36 -7.55 13.49
CA MET A 141 12.18 -8.40 14.67
C MET A 141 12.45 -9.88 14.35
N SER A 142 12.08 -10.34 13.15
CA SER A 142 12.50 -11.64 12.61
C SER A 142 14.02 -11.77 12.60
N HIS A 143 14.75 -10.80 12.03
CA HIS A 143 16.22 -10.82 12.05
C HIS A 143 16.83 -10.72 13.46
N PHE A 144 16.25 -9.92 14.35
CA PHE A 144 16.72 -9.85 15.75
C PHE A 144 16.59 -11.20 16.46
N LEU A 145 15.49 -11.92 16.23
CA LEU A 145 15.31 -13.26 16.78
C LEU A 145 16.41 -14.21 16.28
N GLN A 146 16.76 -14.17 14.99
CA GLN A 146 17.89 -14.95 14.43
C GLN A 146 19.21 -14.64 15.15
N LEU A 147 19.47 -13.36 15.43
CA LEU A 147 20.68 -12.92 16.12
C LEU A 147 20.68 -13.33 17.60
N LEU A 148 19.52 -13.36 18.26
CA LEU A 148 19.40 -13.79 19.66
C LEU A 148 19.75 -15.27 19.82
N VAL A 149 19.30 -16.14 18.91
CA VAL A 149 19.69 -17.56 18.92
C VAL A 149 21.19 -17.73 18.76
N LEU A 150 21.79 -17.00 17.81
CA LEU A 150 23.25 -17.00 17.61
C LEU A 150 24.00 -16.47 18.84
N TYR A 151 23.47 -15.42 19.47
CA TYR A 151 24.03 -14.86 20.70
C TYR A 151 24.03 -15.89 21.83
N THR A 152 22.89 -16.56 22.08
CA THR A 152 22.78 -17.58 23.13
C THR A 152 23.77 -18.72 22.91
N LEU A 153 23.86 -19.27 21.70
CA LEU A 153 24.78 -20.37 21.40
C LEU A 153 26.26 -19.95 21.39
N GLY A 154 26.55 -18.70 21.03
CA GLY A 154 27.91 -18.15 20.99
C GLY A 154 28.42 -17.65 22.35
N HIS A 155 27.54 -17.26 23.25
CA HIS A 155 27.89 -16.68 24.55
C HIS A 155 28.07 -17.74 25.65
N TYR A 156 27.29 -18.83 25.62
CA TYR A 156 27.33 -19.87 26.64
C TYR A 156 28.14 -21.10 26.19
N ASN A 157 28.77 -21.78 27.15
CA ASN A 157 29.49 -23.02 26.87
C ASN A 157 28.50 -24.17 26.66
N ALA A 158 28.36 -24.64 25.42
CA ALA A 158 27.43 -25.71 25.03
C ALA A 158 27.70 -27.08 25.69
N VAL A 159 28.84 -27.27 26.35
CA VAL A 159 29.18 -28.50 27.08
C VAL A 159 28.78 -28.40 28.54
N THR A 160 28.92 -27.24 29.17
CA THR A 160 28.73 -27.07 30.62
C THR A 160 27.44 -26.33 31.00
N ASN A 161 26.84 -25.58 30.08
CA ASN A 161 25.73 -24.67 30.35
C ASN A 161 24.45 -25.06 29.58
N GLN A 162 24.25 -26.36 29.33
CA GLN A 162 23.17 -26.86 28.47
C GLN A 162 21.77 -26.44 28.95
N ASP A 163 21.50 -26.52 30.25
CA ASP A 163 20.20 -26.15 30.81
C ASP A 163 19.89 -24.67 30.66
N TYR A 164 20.93 -23.83 30.78
CA TYR A 164 20.79 -22.38 30.57
C TYR A 164 20.53 -22.06 29.09
N ILE A 165 21.23 -22.74 28.18
CA ILE A 165 20.99 -22.60 26.73
C ILE A 165 19.57 -23.02 26.39
N ARG A 166 19.07 -24.15 26.92
CA ARG A 166 17.68 -24.59 26.72
C ARG A 166 16.69 -23.53 27.18
N PHE A 167 16.89 -23.00 28.39
CA PHE A 167 16.02 -21.97 28.95
C PHE A 167 15.96 -20.73 28.04
N GLU A 168 17.11 -20.17 27.64
CA GLU A 168 17.15 -18.98 26.79
C GLU A 168 16.58 -19.22 25.39
N LEU A 169 16.81 -20.40 24.78
CA LEU A 169 16.23 -20.73 23.49
C LEU A 169 14.71 -20.88 23.58
N GLN A 170 14.20 -21.51 24.65
CA GLN A 170 12.77 -21.64 24.90
C GLN A 170 12.12 -20.26 25.13
N GLU A 171 12.73 -19.39 25.94
CA GLU A 171 12.21 -18.02 26.15
C GLU A 171 12.13 -17.24 24.83
N ASN A 172 13.17 -17.31 23.99
CA ASN A 172 13.14 -16.69 22.66
C ASN A 172 12.02 -17.25 21.78
N TRP A 173 11.81 -18.57 21.83
CA TRP A 173 10.75 -19.24 21.07
C TRP A 173 9.35 -18.85 21.56
N ASP A 174 9.11 -18.81 22.87
CA ASP A 174 7.78 -18.53 23.42
C ASP A 174 7.33 -17.09 23.14
N HIS A 175 8.26 -16.15 22.99
CA HIS A 175 7.97 -14.76 22.66
C HIS A 175 7.91 -14.46 21.15
N ARG A 176 8.10 -15.47 20.29
CA ARG A 176 8.18 -15.29 18.83
C ARG A 176 6.93 -14.70 18.19
N GLU A 177 5.74 -15.00 18.71
CA GLU A 177 4.46 -14.62 18.06
C GLU A 177 4.24 -13.09 18.04
N ASN A 178 4.86 -12.35 18.96
CA ASN A 178 4.81 -10.88 18.99
C ASN A 178 5.58 -10.22 17.84
N ILE A 179 6.41 -10.98 17.11
CA ILE A 179 7.26 -10.48 16.03
C ILE A 179 6.44 -10.08 14.80
N ARG A 180 5.34 -10.79 14.52
CA ARG A 180 4.58 -10.57 13.29
C ARG A 180 3.86 -9.23 13.29
N ASP A 181 3.60 -8.65 14.46
CA ASP A 181 2.82 -7.41 14.60
C ASP A 181 1.51 -7.45 13.79
N GLU A 182 0.95 -8.67 13.71
CA GLU A 182 -0.04 -9.07 12.72
C GLU A 182 -1.33 -8.27 12.87
N TYR A 183 -1.71 -7.97 14.10
CA TYR A 183 -2.87 -7.13 14.41
C TYR A 183 -2.78 -5.76 13.73
N TYR A 184 -1.64 -5.07 13.86
CA TYR A 184 -1.48 -3.75 13.26
C TYR A 184 -1.36 -3.81 11.75
N ILE A 185 -0.65 -4.81 11.21
CA ILE A 185 -0.56 -5.02 9.75
C ILE A 185 -1.94 -5.26 9.13
N ASN A 186 -2.76 -6.11 9.76
CA ASN A 186 -4.14 -6.34 9.33
C ASN A 186 -4.99 -5.06 9.47
N TYR A 187 -4.88 -4.34 10.58
CA TYR A 187 -5.58 -3.06 10.79
C TYR A 187 -5.29 -2.03 9.69
N TYR A 188 -4.01 -1.82 9.34
CA TYR A 188 -3.65 -0.88 8.29
C TYR A 188 -4.06 -1.35 6.89
N ARG A 189 -4.08 -2.66 6.65
CA ARG A 189 -4.64 -3.23 5.42
C ARG A 189 -6.15 -2.97 5.31
N ASP A 190 -6.89 -3.15 6.40
CA ASP A 190 -8.32 -2.88 6.41
C ASP A 190 -8.60 -1.38 6.22
N MET A 191 -7.78 -0.51 6.81
CA MET A 191 -7.83 0.93 6.54
C MET A 191 -7.52 1.27 5.08
N LEU A 192 -6.59 0.57 4.43
CA LEU A 192 -6.33 0.73 3.00
C LEU A 192 -7.56 0.37 2.17
N GLU A 193 -8.25 -0.71 2.51
CA GLU A 193 -9.45 -1.16 1.79
C GLU A 193 -10.63 -0.18 1.96
N VAL A 194 -10.80 0.35 3.18
CA VAL A 194 -11.77 1.42 3.47
C VAL A 194 -11.39 2.70 2.73
N GLY A 195 -10.11 3.07 2.73
CA GLY A 195 -9.56 4.22 2.02
C GLY A 195 -9.75 4.11 0.51
N LYS A 196 -9.57 2.91 -0.07
CA LYS A 196 -9.87 2.62 -1.48
C LYS A 196 -11.32 2.92 -1.82
N THR A 197 -12.23 2.39 -1.01
CA THR A 197 -13.68 2.56 -1.25
C THR A 197 -14.09 4.02 -1.11
N THR A 198 -13.68 4.66 -0.02
CA THR A 198 -14.01 6.06 0.29
C THR A 198 -13.38 7.01 -0.72
N GLY A 199 -12.11 6.80 -1.03
CA GLY A 199 -11.36 7.61 -1.99
C GLY A 199 -11.99 7.54 -3.38
N ASN A 200 -12.35 6.34 -3.87
CA ASN A 200 -13.01 6.20 -5.17
C ASN A 200 -14.36 6.93 -5.21
N ILE A 201 -15.17 6.85 -4.14
CA ILE A 201 -16.44 7.58 -4.03
C ILE A 201 -16.21 9.10 -4.01
N ASN A 202 -15.23 9.57 -3.23
CA ASN A 202 -14.89 10.98 -3.16
C ASN A 202 -14.40 11.52 -4.51
N MET A 203 -13.61 10.71 -5.22
CA MET A 203 -13.13 11.03 -6.55
C MET A 203 -14.27 11.10 -7.56
N GLU A 204 -15.15 10.10 -7.59
CA GLU A 204 -16.35 10.09 -8.43
C GLU A 204 -17.22 11.33 -8.18
N ASN A 205 -17.52 11.65 -6.92
CA ASN A 205 -18.28 12.85 -6.57
C ASN A 205 -17.59 14.14 -6.99
N CYS A 206 -16.27 14.23 -6.81
CA CYS A 206 -15.48 15.38 -7.23
C CYS A 206 -15.55 15.57 -8.75
N LEU A 207 -15.36 14.49 -9.51
CA LEU A 207 -15.41 14.51 -10.97
C LEU A 207 -16.81 14.86 -11.50
N LEU A 208 -17.87 14.32 -10.89
CA LEU A 208 -19.25 14.68 -11.20
C LEU A 208 -19.52 16.18 -11.01
N ILE A 209 -18.98 16.78 -9.95
CA ILE A 209 -19.10 18.23 -9.73
C ILE A 209 -18.40 19.01 -10.85
N VAL A 210 -17.18 18.61 -11.23
CA VAL A 210 -16.43 19.26 -12.31
C VAL A 210 -17.20 19.19 -13.64
N ALA A 211 -17.69 18.00 -14.00
CA ALA A 211 -18.45 17.81 -15.23
C ALA A 211 -19.74 18.64 -15.26
N ASN A 212 -20.46 18.71 -14.13
CA ASN A 212 -21.68 19.51 -14.02
C ASN A 212 -21.41 21.00 -14.14
N LEU A 213 -20.41 21.53 -13.43
CA LEU A 213 -20.03 22.95 -13.52
C LEU A 213 -19.62 23.31 -14.94
N TYR A 214 -18.74 22.52 -15.55
CA TYR A 214 -18.30 22.74 -16.92
C TYR A 214 -19.46 22.76 -17.92
N ASN A 215 -20.40 21.82 -17.80
CA ASN A 215 -21.57 21.80 -18.67
C ASN A 215 -22.50 23.02 -18.46
N ILE A 216 -22.67 23.48 -17.22
CA ILE A 216 -23.43 24.72 -16.93
C ILE A 216 -22.75 25.92 -17.60
N ASP A 217 -21.44 26.07 -17.39
CA ASP A 217 -20.69 27.21 -17.91
C ASP A 217 -20.65 27.24 -19.45
N VAL A 218 -20.51 26.08 -20.08
CA VAL A 218 -20.59 25.96 -21.55
C VAL A 218 -21.98 26.27 -22.09
N ASN A 219 -23.05 25.86 -21.39
CA ASN A 219 -24.40 26.23 -21.81
C ASN A 219 -24.66 27.73 -21.66
N GLN A 220 -24.13 28.35 -20.61
CA GLN A 220 -24.18 29.80 -20.47
C GLN A 220 -23.40 30.52 -21.58
N LEU A 221 -22.23 30.00 -21.98
CA LEU A 221 -21.50 30.52 -23.14
C LEU A 221 -22.29 30.41 -24.45
N ARG A 222 -23.08 29.34 -24.62
CA ARG A 222 -23.94 29.17 -25.79
C ARG A 222 -25.08 30.18 -25.80
N ASP A 223 -25.65 30.49 -24.64
CA ASP A 223 -26.66 31.53 -24.51
C ASP A 223 -26.06 32.91 -24.83
N ASP A 224 -24.89 33.22 -24.28
CA ASP A 224 -24.14 34.45 -24.58
C ASP A 224 -23.80 34.57 -26.07
N LEU A 225 -23.45 33.45 -26.74
CA LEU A 225 -23.16 33.40 -28.17
C LEU A 225 -24.37 33.84 -29.01
N SER A 226 -25.59 33.50 -28.59
CA SER A 226 -26.82 33.90 -29.30
C SER A 226 -27.08 35.42 -29.28
N HIS A 227 -26.30 36.18 -28.51
CA HIS A 227 -26.41 37.62 -28.33
C HIS A 227 -25.29 38.44 -29.00
N CYS A 228 -24.36 37.82 -29.75
CA CYS A 228 -23.15 38.47 -30.27
C CYS A 228 -23.29 39.32 -31.57
#